data_AF-A0AA35W924-F1
#
_entry.id   AF-A0AA35W924-F1
#
_cell.length_a   1.000
_cell.length_b   1.000
_cell.length_c   1.000
_cell.angle_alpha   90.00
_cell.angle_beta   90.00
_cell.angle_gamma   90.00
#
_symmetry.space_group_name_H-M   'P 1'
#
loop_
_entity.id
_entity.type
_entity.pdbx_description
1 polymer ?
#
loop_
_entity_poly.entity_id
_entity_poly.type
_entity_poly.pdbx_seq_one_letter_code
_entity_poly.pdbx_strand_id
1 'polypeptide(L)'
;MRKRRGEKKTRDKRSVKETAQIDEEQQWTPSLGSWAIALAIGACLLHGMHLAALFENDRFFSHLSPLERELSFRTEMGLYYSYYKRIVESPSLLGGVASILHDNLTEYPDTINTLQRFNLYPEVCLSVMFRQYRWCLDLLGMSGMKCFSITRGDGSKVEACNGMGDHMYFYVLCVVLCISRYGRPHVLLCIVCCSLYPGMGDHMYFYVHMIFGLNGLLASGIALLGTFVSGSVWGGVLSVTTFFYNHGQSTRVMWTPPLRESFAMPLLFLQTLILSFIIRKRSCSLVVWTSLVLATVAFLLPWQFSQFTLLTQVSGNYVCVEYV
;
A
#
# COMPACT_ATOMS: atom_id res chain seq x y z
N MET A 1 36.71 -20.31 -39.64
CA MET A 1 35.41 -19.75 -39.17
C MET A 1 34.38 -20.79 -38.69
N ARG A 2 34.24 -21.98 -39.32
CA ARG A 2 33.27 -23.01 -38.88
C ARG A 2 33.52 -23.60 -37.47
N LYS A 3 34.79 -23.79 -37.07
CA LYS A 3 35.15 -24.37 -35.75
C LYS A 3 34.72 -23.48 -34.57
N ARG A 4 34.94 -22.17 -34.65
CA ARG A 4 34.46 -21.17 -33.66
C ARG A 4 32.93 -21.09 -33.58
N ARG A 5 32.22 -21.28 -34.71
CA ARG A 5 30.74 -21.35 -34.74
C ARG A 5 30.21 -22.61 -34.03
N GLY A 6 30.93 -23.73 -34.15
CA GLY A 6 30.62 -24.96 -33.43
C GLY A 6 30.75 -24.77 -31.93
N GLU A 7 31.91 -24.30 -31.45
CA GLU A 7 32.18 -24.05 -30.02
C GLU A 7 31.19 -23.05 -29.39
N LYS A 8 30.83 -21.98 -30.11
CA LYS A 8 29.81 -21.01 -29.63
C LYS A 8 28.44 -21.67 -29.47
N LYS A 9 28.04 -22.52 -30.41
CA LYS A 9 26.76 -23.25 -30.37
C LYS A 9 26.72 -24.31 -29.26
N THR A 10 27.86 -24.93 -28.94
CA THR A 10 27.96 -25.88 -27.83
C THR A 10 27.97 -25.16 -26.47
N ARG A 11 28.60 -23.98 -26.38
CA ARG A 11 28.61 -23.14 -25.18
C ARG A 11 27.22 -22.56 -24.87
N ASP A 12 26.49 -22.08 -25.87
CA ASP A 12 25.08 -21.67 -25.75
C ASP A 12 24.20 -22.83 -25.28
N LYS A 13 24.39 -24.04 -25.84
CA LYS A 13 23.61 -25.21 -25.41
C LYS A 13 23.91 -25.65 -23.99
N ARG A 14 25.14 -25.42 -23.51
CA ARG A 14 25.56 -25.75 -22.14
C ARG A 14 25.02 -24.73 -21.14
N SER A 15 25.13 -23.43 -21.45
CA SER A 15 24.53 -22.38 -20.61
C SER A 15 23.01 -22.53 -20.54
N VAL A 16 22.32 -22.75 -21.67
CA VAL A 16 20.87 -22.98 -21.69
C VAL A 16 20.46 -24.20 -20.87
N LYS A 17 21.26 -25.28 -20.86
CA LYS A 17 21.00 -26.46 -20.01
C LYS A 17 21.22 -26.18 -18.52
N GLU A 18 22.26 -25.42 -18.19
CA GLU A 18 22.62 -25.05 -16.83
C GLU A 18 21.58 -24.07 -16.24
N THR A 19 21.11 -23.10 -17.03
CA THR A 19 19.99 -22.22 -16.66
C THR A 19 18.68 -23.01 -16.52
N ALA A 20 18.40 -23.95 -17.43
CA ALA A 20 17.22 -24.80 -17.34
C ALA A 20 17.23 -25.71 -16.10
N GLN A 21 18.39 -26.22 -15.69
CA GLN A 21 18.53 -26.99 -14.44
C GLN A 21 18.34 -26.12 -13.19
N ILE A 22 18.88 -24.90 -13.16
CA ILE A 22 18.67 -23.95 -12.05
C ILE A 22 17.19 -23.53 -11.95
N ASP A 23 16.50 -23.36 -13.09
CA ASP A 23 15.08 -23.04 -13.14
C ASP A 23 14.16 -24.22 -12.76
N GLU A 24 14.58 -25.47 -13.01
CA GLU A 24 13.88 -26.69 -12.56
C GLU A 24 14.04 -26.95 -11.06
N GLU A 25 15.23 -26.72 -10.50
CA GLU A 25 15.52 -26.94 -9.07
C GLU A 25 14.86 -25.88 -8.17
N GLN A 26 14.54 -24.71 -8.73
CA GLN A 26 13.84 -23.61 -8.04
C GLN A 26 12.38 -23.46 -8.49
N GLN A 27 11.73 -24.60 -8.78
CA GLN A 27 10.30 -24.70 -8.99
C GLN A 27 9.56 -24.48 -7.65
N TRP A 28 8.70 -23.47 -7.55
CA TRP A 28 7.87 -23.25 -6.36
C TRP A 28 7.00 -24.47 -6.08
N THR A 29 7.34 -25.20 -5.02
CA THR A 29 6.50 -26.29 -4.54
C THR A 29 5.23 -25.72 -3.89
N PRO A 30 4.10 -26.44 -3.92
CA PRO A 30 2.87 -25.99 -3.26
C PRO A 30 3.07 -25.69 -1.77
N SER A 31 3.95 -26.44 -1.10
CA SER A 31 4.31 -26.22 0.30
C SER A 31 5.09 -24.92 0.51
N LEU A 32 6.07 -24.60 -0.34
CA LEU A 32 6.78 -23.32 -0.31
C LEU A 32 5.82 -22.14 -0.54
N GLY A 33 4.87 -22.32 -1.47
CA GLY A 33 3.76 -21.41 -1.72
C GLY A 33 2.99 -21.03 -0.45
N SER A 34 2.52 -22.05 0.26
CA SER A 34 1.76 -21.88 1.50
C SER A 34 2.56 -21.18 2.59
N TRP A 35 3.83 -21.55 2.79
CA TRP A 35 4.69 -20.91 3.78
C TRP A 35 5.00 -19.45 3.45
N ALA A 36 5.22 -19.13 2.17
CA ALA A 36 5.42 -17.75 1.75
C ALA A 36 4.18 -16.88 1.96
N ILE A 37 2.98 -17.42 1.70
CA ILE A 37 1.71 -16.72 1.96
C ILE A 37 1.51 -16.52 3.47
N ALA A 38 1.75 -17.56 4.28
CA ALA A 38 1.66 -17.46 5.74
C ALA A 38 2.62 -16.41 6.30
N LEU A 39 3.87 -16.39 5.81
CA LEU A 39 4.86 -15.37 6.17
C LEU A 39 4.40 -13.97 5.75
N ALA A 40 3.86 -13.83 4.54
CA ALA A 40 3.37 -12.55 4.03
C ALA A 40 2.20 -11.99 4.86
N ILE A 41 1.27 -12.86 5.29
CA ILE A 41 0.15 -12.50 6.17
C ILE A 41 0.68 -12.08 7.55
N GLY A 42 1.60 -12.89 8.12
CA GLY A 42 2.23 -12.58 9.40
C GLY A 42 2.97 -11.24 9.37
N ALA A 43 3.76 -11.00 8.32
CA ALA A 43 4.47 -9.74 8.10
C ALA A 43 3.50 -8.54 7.95
N CYS A 44 2.35 -8.73 7.28
CA CYS A 44 1.32 -7.71 7.15
C CYS A 44 0.78 -7.28 8.51
N LEU A 45 0.33 -8.26 9.30
CA LEU A 45 -0.27 -8.02 10.61
C LEU A 45 0.75 -7.39 11.55
N LEU A 46 1.95 -7.96 11.59
CA LEU A 46 3.01 -7.48 12.47
C LEU A 46 3.43 -6.05 12.13
N HIS A 47 3.62 -5.73 10.85
CA HIS A 47 3.99 -4.37 10.45
C HIS A 47 2.87 -3.36 10.69
N GLY A 48 1.62 -3.72 10.37
CA GLY A 48 0.46 -2.87 10.61
C GLY A 48 0.26 -2.57 12.10
N MET A 49 0.33 -3.60 12.95
CA MET A 49 0.26 -3.47 14.40
C MET A 49 1.43 -2.64 14.94
N HIS A 50 2.63 -2.87 14.44
CA HIS A 50 3.82 -2.12 14.83
C HIS A 50 3.68 -0.62 14.50
N LEU A 51 3.20 -0.28 13.30
CA LEU A 51 2.96 1.11 12.90
C LEU A 51 1.89 1.77 13.77
N ALA A 52 0.76 1.09 14.02
CA ALA A 52 -0.28 1.62 14.88
C ALA A 52 0.21 1.84 16.33
N ALA A 53 0.97 0.88 16.87
CA ALA A 53 1.53 0.99 18.21
C ALA A 53 2.56 2.14 18.31
N LEU A 54 3.44 2.29 17.31
CA LEU A 54 4.41 3.38 17.27
C LEU A 54 3.73 4.74 17.13
N PHE A 55 2.71 4.84 16.28
CA PHE A 55 1.96 6.08 16.10
C PHE A 55 1.22 6.48 17.38
N GLU A 56 0.57 5.52 18.05
CA GLU A 56 -0.12 5.79 19.31
C GLU A 56 0.85 6.17 20.43
N ASN A 57 2.00 5.50 20.51
CA ASN A 57 3.02 5.81 21.52
C ASN A 57 3.70 7.18 21.30
N ASP A 58 3.82 7.65 20.06
CA ASP A 58 4.43 8.94 19.73
C ASP A 58 3.43 10.10 19.91
N ARG A 59 2.19 9.91 19.44
CA ARG A 59 1.20 11.00 19.31
C ARG A 59 0.13 10.99 20.41
N PHE A 60 -0.05 9.88 21.13
CA PHE A 60 -1.19 9.64 22.03
C PHE A 60 -2.52 9.99 21.37
N PHE A 61 -2.67 9.56 20.11
CA PHE A 61 -3.70 10.05 19.21
C PHE A 61 -5.12 9.76 19.73
N SER A 62 -5.28 8.65 20.45
CA SER A 62 -6.52 8.28 21.17
C SER A 62 -6.98 9.28 22.22
N HIS A 63 -6.06 10.02 22.84
CA HIS A 63 -6.35 10.95 23.93
C HIS A 63 -6.57 12.40 23.46
N LEU A 64 -6.31 12.69 22.19
CA LEU A 64 -6.48 14.02 21.62
C LEU A 64 -7.94 14.28 21.22
N SER A 65 -8.39 15.53 21.34
CA SER A 65 -9.67 15.98 20.76
C SER A 65 -9.59 16.00 19.23
N PRO A 66 -10.74 15.96 18.52
CA PRO A 66 -10.75 16.08 17.06
C PRO A 66 -9.95 17.28 16.53
N LEU A 67 -10.11 18.46 17.15
CA LEU A 67 -9.38 19.68 16.75
C LEU A 67 -7.87 19.55 16.95
N GLU A 68 -7.43 19.02 18.10
CA GLU A 68 -6.00 18.83 18.36
C GLU A 68 -5.36 17.80 17.44
N ARG A 69 -6.12 16.74 17.10
CA ARG A 69 -5.66 15.76 16.13
C ARG A 69 -5.44 16.42 14.77
N GLU A 70 -6.33 17.31 14.33
CA GLU A 70 -6.15 18.07 13.08
C GLU A 70 -4.92 18.96 13.13
N LEU A 71 -4.70 19.65 14.25
CA LEU A 71 -3.51 20.48 14.49
C LEU A 71 -2.21 19.67 14.59
N SER A 72 -2.29 18.36 14.86
CA SER A 72 -1.14 17.46 14.88
C SER A 72 -0.57 17.19 13.48
N PHE A 73 -1.40 17.32 12.45
CA PHE A 73 -0.99 17.23 11.05
C PHE A 73 -0.55 18.61 10.55
N ARG A 74 0.76 18.75 10.37
CA ARG A 74 1.37 19.99 9.89
C ARG A 74 1.80 19.84 8.43
N THR A 75 1.98 20.96 7.75
CA THR A 75 2.57 21.03 6.40
C THR A 75 1.80 20.18 5.38
N GLU A 76 2.48 19.33 4.61
CA GLU A 76 1.88 18.51 3.56
C GLU A 76 0.81 17.55 4.10
N MET A 77 1.02 16.99 5.29
CA MET A 77 0.06 16.05 5.87
C MET A 77 -1.29 16.70 6.15
N GLY A 78 -1.25 17.89 6.75
CA GLY A 78 -2.46 18.67 7.03
C GLY A 78 -3.14 19.13 5.75
N LEU A 79 -2.35 19.51 4.73
CA LEU A 79 -2.85 19.87 3.41
C LEU A 79 -3.63 18.70 2.77
N TYR A 80 -3.03 17.52 2.64
CA TYR A 80 -3.70 16.36 2.02
C TYR A 80 -4.95 15.93 2.80
N TYR A 81 -4.84 15.88 4.13
CA TYR A 81 -5.97 15.56 4.98
C TYR A 81 -7.12 16.57 4.82
N SER A 82 -6.84 17.86 4.68
CA SER A 82 -7.87 18.90 4.50
C SER A 82 -8.71 18.70 3.23
N TYR A 83 -8.08 18.27 2.13
CA TYR A 83 -8.79 17.93 0.89
C TYR A 83 -9.64 16.67 1.04
N TYR A 84 -9.09 15.62 1.66
CA TYR A 84 -9.86 14.41 2.00
C TYR A 84 -11.09 14.75 2.85
N LYS A 85 -10.90 15.54 3.92
CA LYS A 85 -11.96 15.99 4.82
C LYS A 85 -13.05 16.75 4.05
N ARG A 86 -12.68 17.68 3.17
CA ARG A 86 -13.63 18.45 2.35
C ARG A 86 -14.52 17.54 1.49
N ILE A 87 -13.97 16.48 0.88
CA ILE A 87 -14.77 15.54 0.08
C ILE A 87 -15.69 14.71 0.97
N VAL A 88 -15.19 14.24 2.12
CA VAL A 88 -15.96 13.41 3.06
C VAL A 88 -17.13 14.18 3.68
N GLU A 89 -16.91 15.43 4.07
CA GLU A 89 -17.92 16.30 4.68
C GLU A 89 -18.91 16.86 3.66
N SER A 90 -18.57 16.84 2.36
CA SER A 90 -19.46 17.32 1.32
C SER A 90 -20.75 16.48 1.22
N PRO A 91 -21.90 17.13 0.96
CA PRO A 91 -23.20 16.44 0.87
C PRO A 91 -23.24 15.42 -0.29
N SER A 92 -22.50 15.68 -1.37
CA SER A 92 -22.38 14.77 -2.52
C SER A 92 -20.93 14.57 -2.92
N LEU A 93 -20.56 13.34 -3.31
CA LEU A 93 -19.20 13.02 -3.74
C LEU A 93 -18.77 13.92 -4.91
N LEU A 94 -19.66 14.09 -5.89
CA LEU A 94 -19.39 14.92 -7.06
C LEU A 94 -19.19 16.38 -6.69
N GLY A 95 -19.98 16.92 -5.75
CA GLY A 95 -19.79 18.27 -5.22
C GLY A 95 -18.46 18.44 -4.50
N GLY A 96 -18.07 17.46 -3.67
CA GLY A 96 -16.76 17.42 -3.02
C GLY A 96 -15.60 17.39 -4.02
N VAL A 97 -15.67 16.52 -5.02
CA VAL A 97 -14.64 16.42 -6.08
C VAL A 97 -14.60 17.69 -6.94
N ALA A 98 -15.75 18.27 -7.28
CA ALA A 98 -15.81 19.53 -8.01
C ALA A 98 -15.16 20.69 -7.23
N SER A 99 -15.33 20.70 -5.90
CA SER A 99 -14.75 21.74 -5.03
C SER A 99 -13.23 21.72 -4.94
N ILE A 100 -12.59 20.57 -5.21
CA ILE A 100 -11.12 20.45 -5.26
C ILE A 100 -10.57 20.66 -6.68
N LEU A 101 -11.37 20.35 -7.71
CA LEU A 101 -11.00 20.56 -9.11
C LEU A 101 -10.98 22.05 -9.49
N HIS A 102 -11.83 22.86 -8.85
CA HIS A 102 -11.90 24.31 -9.02
C HIS A 102 -11.69 24.99 -7.67
N ASP A 103 -10.52 24.79 -7.07
CA ASP A 103 -10.20 25.39 -5.77
C ASP A 103 -9.74 26.84 -5.95
N ASN A 104 -10.43 27.76 -5.27
CA ASN A 104 -10.11 29.19 -5.24
C ASN A 104 -9.57 29.67 -3.88
N LEU A 105 -9.41 28.74 -2.92
CA LEU A 105 -9.02 29.05 -1.54
C LEU A 105 -7.50 28.98 -1.37
N THR A 106 -6.83 28.07 -2.07
CA THR A 106 -5.39 27.87 -1.92
C THR A 106 -4.57 28.94 -2.63
N GLU A 107 -5.03 29.42 -3.79
CA GLU A 107 -4.33 30.42 -4.62
C GLU A 107 -5.27 31.56 -5.08
N TYR A 108 -6.02 32.19 -4.17
CA TYR A 108 -6.87 33.34 -4.50
C TYR A 108 -6.03 34.50 -5.09
N PRO A 109 -6.45 35.14 -6.20
CA PRO A 109 -7.75 35.07 -6.87
C PRO A 109 -7.93 33.98 -7.93
N ASP A 110 -6.88 33.21 -8.24
CA ASP A 110 -6.90 32.21 -9.29
C ASP A 110 -7.61 30.92 -8.83
N THR A 111 -8.12 30.15 -9.80
CA THR A 111 -8.67 28.82 -9.55
C THR A 111 -7.73 27.76 -10.08
N ILE A 112 -7.43 26.76 -9.25
CA ILE A 112 -6.49 25.70 -9.60
C ILE A 112 -7.10 24.31 -9.47
N ASN A 113 -6.66 23.42 -10.35
CA ASN A 113 -6.94 22.00 -10.25
C ASN A 113 -5.97 21.35 -9.25
N THR A 114 -6.39 21.27 -7.99
CA THR A 114 -5.58 20.69 -6.92
C THR A 114 -5.37 19.19 -7.09
N LEU A 115 -6.33 18.48 -7.71
CA LEU A 115 -6.27 17.05 -7.95
C LEU A 115 -5.05 16.68 -8.81
N GLN A 116 -4.87 17.38 -9.93
CA GLN A 116 -3.73 17.17 -10.81
C GLN A 116 -2.44 17.75 -10.22
N ARG A 117 -2.51 18.94 -9.61
CA ARG A 117 -1.31 19.64 -9.12
C ARG A 117 -0.62 18.93 -7.96
N PHE A 118 -1.40 18.34 -7.05
CA PHE A 118 -0.89 17.68 -5.84
C PHE A 118 -1.03 16.16 -5.86
N ASN A 119 -1.48 15.57 -6.97
CA ASN A 119 -1.72 14.13 -7.12
C ASN A 119 -2.66 13.57 -6.02
N LEU A 120 -3.81 14.23 -5.78
CA LEU A 120 -4.78 13.87 -4.73
C LEU A 120 -5.65 12.64 -5.06
N TYR A 121 -5.25 11.82 -6.03
CA TYR A 121 -5.98 10.61 -6.42
C TYR A 121 -6.20 9.63 -5.24
N PRO A 122 -5.21 9.36 -4.37
CA PRO A 122 -5.41 8.50 -3.21
C PRO A 122 -6.47 9.05 -2.23
N GLU A 123 -6.49 10.35 -1.98
CA GLU A 123 -7.48 10.99 -1.10
C GLU A 123 -8.89 10.88 -1.65
N VAL A 124 -9.06 11.05 -2.96
CA VAL A 124 -10.37 10.84 -3.60
C VAL A 124 -10.79 9.39 -3.43
N CYS A 125 -9.92 8.42 -3.72
CA CYS A 125 -10.22 6.99 -3.52
C CYS A 125 -10.61 6.68 -2.05
N LEU A 126 -9.83 7.17 -1.08
CA LEU A 126 -10.13 6.98 0.34
C LEU A 126 -11.44 7.64 0.76
N SER A 127 -11.77 8.82 0.23
CA SER A 127 -13.04 9.51 0.52
C SER A 127 -14.24 8.72 0.01
N VAL A 128 -14.14 8.10 -1.17
CA VAL A 128 -15.18 7.21 -1.72
C VAL A 128 -15.35 5.99 -0.81
N MET A 129 -14.24 5.36 -0.42
CA MET A 129 -14.27 4.21 0.48
C MET A 129 -14.91 4.56 1.83
N PHE A 130 -14.60 5.73 2.40
CA PHE A 130 -15.17 6.17 3.68
C PHE A 130 -16.67 6.49 3.57
N ARG A 131 -17.11 7.16 2.50
CA ARG A 131 -18.53 7.44 2.27
C ARG A 131 -19.31 6.14 2.06
N GLN A 132 -18.74 5.18 1.34
CA GLN A 132 -19.33 3.85 1.18
C GLN A 132 -19.40 3.10 2.52
N TYR A 133 -18.35 3.18 3.33
CA TYR A 133 -18.32 2.61 4.68
C TYR A 133 -19.41 3.18 5.58
N ARG A 134 -19.55 4.51 5.63
CA ARG A 134 -20.61 5.17 6.40
C ARG A 134 -22.00 4.77 5.94
N TRP A 135 -22.24 4.78 4.63
CA TRP A 135 -23.51 4.32 4.08
C TRP A 135 -23.84 2.88 4.52
N CYS A 136 -22.85 1.98 4.54
CA CYS A 136 -23.05 0.61 5.02
C CYS A 136 -23.33 0.53 6.53
N LEU A 137 -22.64 1.33 7.36
CA LEU A 137 -22.91 1.40 8.79
C LEU A 137 -24.32 1.91 9.09
N ASP A 138 -24.75 2.94 8.37
CA ASP A 138 -26.08 3.53 8.51
C ASP A 138 -27.17 2.52 8.13
N LEU A 139 -26.94 1.73 7.07
CA LEU A 139 -27.83 0.63 6.68
C LEU A 139 -27.92 -0.48 7.72
N LEU A 140 -26.81 -0.80 8.39
CA LEU A 140 -26.74 -1.84 9.41
C LEU A 140 -27.20 -1.36 10.80
N GLY A 141 -27.48 -0.06 10.96
CA GLY A 141 -27.86 0.54 12.25
C GLY A 141 -26.76 0.44 13.32
N MET A 142 -25.50 0.35 12.91
CA MET A 142 -24.36 0.17 13.81
C MET A 142 -23.66 1.51 14.05
N SER A 143 -23.38 1.86 15.31
CA SER A 143 -22.50 3.01 15.59
C SER A 143 -21.07 2.66 15.16
N GLY A 144 -20.43 3.51 14.36
CA GLY A 144 -19.04 3.32 13.93
C GLY A 144 -17.98 3.85 14.92
N MET A 145 -18.40 4.56 15.97
CA MET A 145 -17.52 5.28 16.90
C MET A 145 -17.97 5.14 18.35
N LYS A 146 -17.00 5.19 19.27
CA LYS A 146 -17.20 5.31 20.72
C LYS A 146 -16.62 6.64 21.17
N CYS A 147 -17.43 7.43 21.86
CA CYS A 147 -17.02 8.70 22.44
C CYS A 147 -16.84 8.54 23.95
N PHE A 148 -15.80 9.15 24.49
CA PHE A 148 -15.50 9.17 25.91
C PHE A 148 -14.98 10.55 26.31
N SER A 149 -15.29 10.98 27.54
CA SER A 149 -14.80 12.25 28.09
C SER A 149 -13.55 12.01 28.91
N ILE A 150 -12.46 12.70 28.58
CA ILE A 150 -11.20 12.67 29.32
C ILE A 150 -11.10 13.97 30.13
N THR A 151 -10.86 13.86 31.43
CA THR A 151 -10.55 15.04 32.28
C THR A 151 -9.04 15.23 32.31
N ARG A 152 -8.56 16.43 31.96
CA ARG A 152 -7.14 16.77 31.97
C ARG A 152 -6.66 17.25 33.34
N GLY A 153 -5.35 17.37 33.51
CA GLY A 153 -4.72 17.84 34.75
C GLY A 153 -5.11 19.27 35.14
N ASP A 154 -5.61 20.08 34.21
CA ASP A 154 -6.17 21.43 34.44
C ASP A 154 -7.67 21.41 34.81
N GLY A 155 -8.29 20.23 34.88
CA GLY A 155 -9.72 20.04 35.14
C GLY A 155 -10.64 20.21 33.92
N SER A 156 -10.10 20.54 32.73
CA SER A 156 -10.89 20.61 31.50
C SER A 156 -11.37 19.22 31.07
N LYS A 157 -12.63 19.11 30.64
CA LYS A 157 -13.20 17.88 30.07
C LYS A 157 -13.21 17.99 28.56
N VAL A 158 -12.60 17.01 27.92
CA VAL A 158 -12.49 16.94 26.46
C VAL A 158 -13.15 15.66 25.98
N GLU A 159 -14.05 15.78 25.01
CA GLU A 159 -14.66 14.62 24.35
C GLU A 159 -13.75 14.09 23.24
N ALA A 160 -13.39 12.82 23.34
CA ALA A 160 -12.62 12.09 22.34
C ALA A 160 -13.50 10.98 21.77
N CYS A 161 -13.74 11.02 20.46
CA CYS A 161 -14.43 9.97 19.73
C CYS A 161 -13.42 9.15 18.93
N ASN A 162 -13.39 7.84 19.16
CA ASN A 162 -12.49 6.90 18.48
C ASN A 162 -13.32 5.86 17.72
N GLY A 163 -12.73 5.31 16.66
CA GLY A 163 -13.25 4.11 16.03
C GLY A 163 -13.23 2.89 16.98
N MET A 164 -14.24 2.02 16.93
CA MET A 164 -14.40 0.89 17.85
C MET A 164 -13.48 -0.34 17.61
N GLY A 165 -12.66 -0.40 16.56
CA GLY A 165 -12.06 -1.66 16.09
C GLY A 165 -10.54 -1.76 16.18
N ASP A 166 -10.03 -3.00 16.27
CA ASP A 166 -8.62 -3.34 16.06
C ASP A 166 -8.29 -3.30 14.55
N HIS A 167 -7.28 -2.50 14.19
CA HIS A 167 -7.25 -1.75 12.94
C HIS A 167 -6.72 -2.53 11.72
N MET A 168 -6.15 -3.73 11.91
CA MET A 168 -5.30 -4.38 10.89
C MET A 168 -5.93 -5.56 10.16
N TYR A 169 -6.94 -6.22 10.75
CA TYR A 169 -7.58 -7.40 10.16
C TYR A 169 -8.34 -7.10 8.85
N PHE A 170 -8.85 -5.88 8.72
CA PHE A 170 -9.57 -5.40 7.53
C PHE A 170 -8.72 -5.54 6.24
N TYR A 171 -7.43 -5.22 6.32
CA TYR A 171 -6.51 -5.21 5.18
C TYR A 171 -6.03 -6.59 4.76
N VAL A 172 -5.74 -7.44 5.74
CA VAL A 172 -5.35 -8.84 5.50
C VAL A 172 -6.48 -9.57 4.77
N LEU A 173 -7.73 -9.35 5.17
CA LEU A 173 -8.86 -10.00 4.50
C LEU A 173 -9.04 -9.50 3.06
N CYS A 174 -9.01 -8.18 2.82
CA CYS A 174 -9.16 -7.63 1.47
C CYS A 174 -8.04 -8.10 0.52
N VAL A 175 -6.80 -8.19 1.01
CA VAL A 175 -5.64 -8.50 0.17
C VAL A 175 -5.39 -10.00 0.03
N VAL A 176 -5.62 -10.81 1.07
CA VAL A 176 -5.62 -12.27 0.95
C VAL A 176 -6.68 -12.71 -0.06
N LEU A 177 -7.87 -12.09 -0.08
CA LEU A 177 -8.89 -12.40 -1.08
C LEU A 177 -8.51 -11.93 -2.50
N CYS A 178 -7.82 -10.78 -2.63
CA CYS A 178 -7.30 -10.29 -3.92
C CYS A 178 -6.14 -11.15 -4.47
N ILE A 179 -5.24 -11.65 -3.61
CA ILE A 179 -4.08 -12.48 -4.00
C ILE A 179 -4.48 -13.95 -4.21
N SER A 180 -5.41 -14.49 -3.41
CA SER A 180 -5.79 -15.92 -3.47
C SER A 180 -6.64 -16.28 -4.69
N ARG A 181 -7.12 -15.31 -5.46
CA ARG A 181 -7.94 -15.51 -6.67
C ARG A 181 -7.39 -14.69 -7.84
N TYR A 182 -6.18 -15.03 -8.30
CA TYR A 182 -5.73 -14.70 -9.67
C TYR A 182 -6.75 -15.25 -10.69
N GLY A 183 -7.73 -14.45 -11.09
CA GLY A 183 -8.67 -14.83 -12.16
C GLY A 183 -10.05 -14.20 -12.16
N ARG A 184 -10.52 -13.55 -11.09
CA ARG A 184 -11.79 -12.79 -11.12
C ARG A 184 -11.74 -11.53 -10.25
N PRO A 185 -11.59 -10.33 -10.85
CA PRO A 185 -11.66 -9.08 -10.10
C PRO A 185 -13.12 -8.78 -9.75
N HIS A 186 -13.61 -9.25 -8.61
CA HIS A 186 -14.81 -8.67 -8.02
C HIS A 186 -14.40 -7.56 -7.05
N VAL A 187 -14.27 -6.35 -7.57
CA VAL A 187 -14.21 -5.08 -6.79
C VAL A 187 -15.30 -5.06 -5.70
N LEU A 188 -16.42 -5.72 -5.95
CA LEU A 188 -17.54 -5.91 -5.03
C LEU A 188 -17.18 -6.64 -3.73
N LEU A 189 -16.24 -7.60 -3.74
CA LEU A 189 -15.85 -8.35 -2.53
C LEU A 189 -14.98 -7.52 -1.58
N CYS A 190 -14.13 -6.64 -2.11
CA CYS A 190 -13.40 -5.65 -1.32
C CYS A 190 -14.36 -4.63 -0.68
N ILE A 191 -15.38 -4.18 -1.43
CA ILE A 191 -16.42 -3.27 -0.90
C ILE A 191 -17.22 -3.95 0.22
N VAL A 192 -17.58 -5.23 0.07
CA VAL A 192 -18.34 -6.00 1.07
C VAL A 192 -17.50 -6.29 2.32
N CYS A 193 -16.20 -6.61 2.21
CA CYS A 193 -15.32 -6.74 3.38
C CYS A 193 -15.12 -5.40 4.12
N CYS A 194 -15.11 -4.28 3.39
CA CYS A 194 -15.09 -2.93 3.94
C CYS A 194 -16.35 -2.59 4.73
N SER A 195 -17.46 -3.27 4.47
CA SER A 195 -18.77 -3.02 5.06
C SER A 195 -19.04 -3.80 6.35
N LEU A 196 -18.16 -4.76 6.72
CA LEU A 196 -18.42 -5.69 7.82
C LEU A 196 -17.64 -5.42 9.12
N TYR A 197 -16.69 -4.46 9.14
CA TYR A 197 -15.94 -4.15 10.36
C TYR A 197 -16.44 -2.86 11.04
N PRO A 198 -17.21 -2.97 12.14
CA PRO A 198 -17.67 -1.82 12.92
C PRO A 198 -16.50 -1.29 13.73
N GLY A 199 -15.92 -0.14 13.35
CA GLY A 199 -14.74 0.33 14.06
C GLY A 199 -13.97 1.53 13.53
N MET A 200 -14.39 2.19 12.45
CA MET A 200 -13.64 3.29 11.83
C MET A 200 -14.53 4.51 11.54
N GLY A 201 -15.49 4.82 12.42
CA GLY A 201 -16.49 5.87 12.19
C GLY A 201 -15.97 7.32 12.19
N ASP A 202 -14.77 7.54 12.74
CA ASP A 202 -14.04 8.80 12.64
C ASP A 202 -13.20 8.84 11.36
N HIS A 203 -13.34 9.92 10.60
CA HIS A 203 -12.77 10.04 9.27
C HIS A 203 -11.23 10.18 9.28
N MET A 204 -10.64 10.73 10.35
CA MET A 204 -9.18 10.83 10.44
C MET A 204 -8.55 9.50 10.84
N TYR A 205 -9.15 8.80 11.81
CA TYR A 205 -8.75 7.44 12.12
C TYR A 205 -8.84 6.55 10.91
N PHE A 206 -9.94 6.65 10.15
CA PHE A 206 -10.06 5.93 8.89
C PHE A 206 -8.87 6.25 7.99
N TYR A 207 -8.64 7.53 7.67
CA TYR A 207 -7.55 7.95 6.79
C TYR A 207 -6.18 7.39 7.19
N VAL A 208 -5.79 7.51 8.46
CA VAL A 208 -4.48 7.05 8.97
C VAL A 208 -4.36 5.53 8.96
N HIS A 209 -5.36 4.82 9.48
CA HIS A 209 -5.29 3.36 9.53
C HIS A 209 -5.35 2.74 8.15
N MET A 210 -5.98 3.40 7.18
CA MET A 210 -5.95 2.92 5.81
C MET A 210 -4.51 2.92 5.25
N ILE A 211 -3.73 3.94 5.59
CA ILE A 211 -2.32 4.03 5.20
C ILE A 211 -1.47 2.97 5.91
N PHE A 212 -1.71 2.71 7.20
CA PHE A 212 -0.99 1.66 7.93
C PHE A 212 -1.28 0.27 7.39
N GLY A 213 -2.53 -0.01 7.04
CA GLY A 213 -2.90 -1.25 6.39
C GLY A 213 -2.23 -1.45 5.04
N LEU A 214 -2.21 -0.40 4.21
CA LEU A 214 -1.49 -0.40 2.94
C LEU A 214 0.02 -0.63 3.14
N ASN A 215 0.62 -0.07 4.18
CA ASN A 215 2.02 -0.32 4.54
C ASN A 215 2.25 -1.69 5.18
N GLY A 216 1.24 -2.33 5.77
CA GLY A 216 1.27 -3.75 6.08
C GLY A 216 1.56 -4.59 4.83
N LEU A 217 0.95 -4.25 3.70
CA LEU A 217 1.17 -4.92 2.42
C LEU A 217 2.58 -4.71 1.85
N LEU A 218 3.25 -3.60 2.19
CA LEU A 218 4.66 -3.42 1.86
C LEU A 218 5.50 -4.53 2.49
N ALA A 219 5.30 -4.83 3.78
CA ALA A 219 6.01 -5.91 4.46
C ALA A 219 5.69 -7.28 3.86
N SER A 220 4.44 -7.52 3.45
CA SER A 220 4.06 -8.71 2.68
C SER A 220 4.78 -8.80 1.34
N GLY A 221 4.85 -7.69 0.60
CA GLY A 221 5.54 -7.59 -0.69
C GLY A 221 7.03 -7.89 -0.55
N ILE A 222 7.67 -7.36 0.50
CA ILE A 222 9.08 -7.65 0.85
C ILE A 222 9.27 -9.14 1.16
N ALA A 223 8.37 -9.74 1.96
CA ALA A 223 8.43 -11.17 2.29
C ALA A 223 8.30 -12.04 1.03
N LEU A 224 7.31 -11.76 0.17
CA LEU A 224 7.07 -12.49 -1.07
C LEU A 224 8.22 -12.30 -2.07
N LEU A 225 8.73 -11.09 -2.22
CA LEU A 225 9.86 -10.82 -3.11
C LEU A 225 11.13 -11.52 -2.61
N GLY A 226 11.43 -11.46 -1.31
CA GLY A 226 12.58 -12.12 -0.70
C GLY A 226 12.52 -13.65 -0.82
N THR A 227 11.34 -14.24 -0.62
CA THR A 227 11.13 -15.69 -0.86
C THR A 227 11.23 -16.05 -2.35
N PHE A 228 10.71 -15.20 -3.25
CA PHE A 228 10.74 -15.43 -4.69
C PHE A 228 12.15 -15.38 -5.28
N VAL A 229 12.96 -14.40 -4.86
CA VAL A 229 14.34 -14.25 -5.33
C VAL A 229 15.24 -15.35 -4.77
N SER A 230 15.13 -15.65 -3.46
CA SER A 230 15.97 -16.67 -2.82
C SER A 230 15.55 -18.11 -3.10
N GLY A 231 14.30 -18.37 -3.49
CA GLY A 231 13.74 -19.72 -3.58
C GLY A 231 13.52 -20.41 -2.24
N SER A 232 13.62 -19.69 -1.12
CA SER A 232 13.51 -20.23 0.23
C SER A 232 12.70 -19.28 1.12
N VAL A 233 11.93 -19.84 2.06
CA VAL A 233 11.20 -19.05 3.07
C VAL A 233 12.14 -18.16 3.87
N TRP A 234 13.35 -18.66 4.13
CA TRP A 234 14.37 -17.95 4.91
C TRP A 234 14.83 -16.64 4.26
N GLY A 235 14.85 -16.53 2.93
CA GLY A 235 15.17 -15.26 2.28
C GLY A 235 14.08 -14.21 2.48
N GLY A 236 12.81 -14.62 2.55
CA GLY A 236 11.71 -13.75 2.96
C GLY A 236 11.82 -13.30 4.41
N VAL A 237 12.10 -14.24 5.32
CA VAL A 237 12.30 -13.94 6.75
C VAL A 237 13.44 -12.94 6.93
N LEU A 238 14.59 -13.17 6.29
CA LEU A 238 15.73 -12.25 6.35
C LEU A 238 15.38 -10.85 5.82
N SER A 239 14.64 -10.77 4.71
CA SER A 239 14.22 -9.49 4.12
C SER A 239 13.28 -8.72 5.04
N VAL A 240 12.34 -9.41 5.70
CA VAL A 240 11.42 -8.77 6.66
C VAL A 240 12.17 -8.33 7.92
N THR A 241 13.04 -9.18 8.47
CA THR A 241 13.82 -8.84 9.68
C THR A 241 14.74 -7.64 9.44
N THR A 242 15.41 -7.59 8.28
CA THR A 242 16.26 -6.44 7.92
C THR A 242 15.44 -5.16 7.69
N PHE A 243 14.25 -5.28 7.11
CA PHE A 243 13.30 -4.16 7.01
C PHE A 243 12.89 -3.63 8.40
N PHE A 244 12.56 -4.50 9.36
CA PHE A 244 12.23 -4.07 10.73
C PHE A 244 13.44 -3.48 11.47
N TYR A 245 14.63 -4.08 11.32
CA TYR A 245 15.85 -3.54 11.90
C TYR A 245 16.14 -2.12 11.41
N ASN A 246 15.91 -1.86 10.12
CA ASN A 246 16.13 -0.56 9.50
C ASN A 246 14.83 0.24 9.29
N HIS A 247 13.79 -0.01 10.10
CA HIS A 247 12.44 0.51 9.83
C HIS A 247 12.40 2.03 9.71
N GLY A 248 13.02 2.75 10.65
CA GLY A 248 13.02 4.22 10.67
C GLY A 248 13.77 4.90 9.52
N GLN A 249 14.66 4.19 8.81
CA GLN A 249 15.27 4.69 7.56
C GLN A 249 14.54 4.19 6.31
N SER A 250 13.90 3.02 6.41
CA SER A 250 13.17 2.40 5.30
C SER A 250 11.81 3.06 5.06
N THR A 251 11.18 3.56 6.11
CA THR A 251 9.89 4.25 6.03
C THR A 251 9.72 5.27 7.16
N ARG A 252 9.04 6.38 6.84
CA ARG A 252 8.66 7.42 7.82
C ARG A 252 7.15 7.45 8.09
N VAL A 253 6.42 6.43 7.61
CA VAL A 253 4.95 6.32 7.70
C VAL A 253 4.42 6.48 9.13
N MET A 254 5.17 6.03 10.14
CA MET A 254 4.76 6.15 11.54
C MET A 254 4.73 7.61 12.03
N TRP A 255 5.55 8.50 11.48
CA TRP A 255 5.59 9.92 11.89
C TRP A 255 4.73 10.79 10.97
N THR A 256 4.76 10.44 9.68
CA THR A 256 4.11 11.19 8.62
C THR A 256 3.32 10.24 7.72
N PRO A 257 2.15 9.72 8.17
CA PRO A 257 1.41 8.72 7.40
C PRO A 257 1.03 9.16 5.97
N PRO A 258 0.39 10.32 5.74
CA PRO A 258 -0.23 10.65 4.46
C PRO A 258 0.72 11.18 3.39
N LEU A 259 2.01 10.83 3.47
CA LEU A 259 2.95 11.17 2.40
C LEU A 259 2.65 10.35 1.13
N ARG A 260 2.99 10.94 -0.02
CA ARG A 260 2.82 10.32 -1.33
C ARG A 260 3.58 9.00 -1.47
N GLU A 261 4.79 8.93 -0.93
CA GLU A 261 5.60 7.71 -0.89
C GLU A 261 4.92 6.58 -0.11
N SER A 262 4.22 6.90 0.99
CA SER A 262 3.48 5.92 1.80
C SER A 262 2.40 5.16 1.02
N PHE A 263 1.80 5.81 0.01
CA PHE A 263 0.80 5.21 -0.88
C PHE A 263 1.44 4.40 -2.01
N ALA A 264 2.58 4.85 -2.51
CA ALA A 264 3.23 4.28 -3.69
C ALA A 264 4.11 3.06 -3.36
N MET A 265 4.80 3.05 -2.22
CA MET A 265 5.77 2.00 -1.86
C MET A 265 5.21 0.57 -1.89
N PRO A 266 4.01 0.28 -1.37
CA PRO A 266 3.41 -1.06 -1.45
C PRO A 266 3.17 -1.51 -2.90
N LEU A 267 2.80 -0.58 -3.78
CA LEU A 267 2.55 -0.83 -5.19
C LEU A 267 3.86 -1.07 -5.95
N LEU A 268 4.96 -0.41 -5.57
CA LEU A 268 6.29 -0.63 -6.13
C LEU A 268 6.77 -2.07 -5.89
N PHE A 269 6.61 -2.59 -4.67
CA PHE A 269 7.02 -3.96 -4.36
C PHE A 269 6.14 -4.99 -5.05
N LEU A 270 4.84 -4.74 -5.18
CA LEU A 270 3.95 -5.57 -5.99
C LEU A 270 4.35 -5.57 -7.47
N GLN A 271 4.64 -4.39 -8.04
CA GLN A 271 5.11 -4.24 -9.42
C GLN A 271 6.45 -4.97 -9.63
N THR A 272 7.38 -4.87 -8.68
CA THR A 272 8.68 -5.53 -8.74
C THR A 272 8.55 -7.05 -8.64
N LEU A 273 7.61 -7.55 -7.83
CA LEU A 273 7.29 -8.98 -7.75
C LEU A 273 6.73 -9.52 -9.08
N ILE A 274 5.79 -8.81 -9.70
CA ILE A 274 5.22 -9.18 -11.00
C ILE A 274 6.32 -9.16 -12.08
N LEU A 275 7.16 -8.13 -12.09
CA LEU A 275 8.29 -8.02 -13.02
C LEU A 275 9.26 -9.19 -12.85
N SER A 276 9.63 -9.51 -11.60
CA SER A 276 10.51 -10.64 -11.29
C SER A 276 9.91 -11.97 -11.78
N PHE A 277 8.59 -12.13 -11.65
CA PHE A 277 7.88 -13.29 -12.18
C PHE A 277 7.94 -13.39 -13.70
N ILE A 278 7.74 -12.28 -14.42
CA ILE A 278 7.82 -12.22 -15.88
C ILE A 278 9.23 -12.59 -16.35
N ILE A 279 10.26 -11.99 -15.75
CA ILE A 279 11.66 -12.24 -16.13
C ILE A 279 12.02 -13.70 -15.92
N ARG A 280 11.63 -14.28 -14.77
CA ARG A 280 12.00 -15.66 -14.41
C ARG A 280 11.25 -16.72 -15.20
N LYS A 281 9.92 -16.59 -15.35
CA LYS A 281 9.11 -17.60 -16.06
C LYS A 281 9.00 -17.33 -17.57
N ARG A 282 9.58 -16.24 -18.08
CA ARG A 282 9.42 -15.74 -19.46
C ARG A 282 7.95 -15.80 -19.93
N SER A 283 7.05 -15.44 -19.03
CA SER A 283 5.61 -15.57 -19.28
C SER A 283 5.18 -14.56 -20.34
N CYS A 284 4.58 -15.07 -21.42
CA CYS A 284 3.96 -14.25 -22.47
C CYS A 284 2.46 -14.06 -22.24
N SER A 285 1.96 -14.39 -21.03
CA SER A 285 0.54 -14.26 -20.71
C SER A 285 0.12 -12.80 -20.69
N LEU A 286 -0.87 -12.45 -21.52
CA LEU A 286 -1.46 -11.11 -21.58
C LEU A 286 -1.89 -10.62 -20.19
N VAL A 287 -2.45 -11.50 -19.37
CA VAL A 287 -2.93 -11.15 -18.01
C VAL A 287 -1.79 -10.61 -17.15
N VAL A 288 -0.62 -11.25 -17.18
CA VAL A 288 0.54 -10.87 -16.36
C VAL A 288 1.17 -9.55 -16.85
N TRP A 289 1.18 -9.34 -18.17
CA TRP A 289 1.63 -8.07 -18.75
C TRP A 289 0.65 -6.92 -18.44
N THR A 290 -0.67 -7.18 -18.55
CA THR A 290 -1.67 -6.18 -18.17
C THR A 290 -1.61 -5.86 -16.67
N SER A 291 -1.35 -6.83 -15.80
CA SER A 291 -1.20 -6.58 -14.36
C SER A 291 0.05 -5.76 -14.05
N LEU A 292 1.16 -5.97 -14.78
CA LEU A 292 2.36 -5.12 -14.67
C LEU A 292 2.06 -3.67 -15.04
N VAL A 293 1.37 -3.44 -16.16
CA VAL A 293 0.99 -2.08 -16.61
C VAL A 293 0.09 -1.41 -15.58
N LEU A 294 -0.95 -2.11 -15.11
CA LEU A 294 -1.85 -1.57 -14.09
C LEU A 294 -1.13 -1.24 -12.78
N ALA A 295 -0.25 -2.13 -12.30
CA ALA A 295 0.54 -1.87 -11.09
C ALA A 295 1.50 -0.68 -11.27
N THR A 296 2.08 -0.53 -12.47
CA THR A 296 2.97 0.59 -12.78
C THR A 296 2.21 1.92 -12.83
N VAL A 297 1.04 1.97 -13.47
CA VAL A 297 0.17 3.16 -13.47
C VAL A 297 -0.27 3.49 -12.05
N ALA A 298 -0.69 2.49 -11.27
CA ALA A 298 -1.09 2.69 -9.88
C ALA A 298 0.07 3.19 -9.00
N PHE A 299 1.32 2.84 -9.30
CA PHE A 299 2.51 3.39 -8.63
C PHE A 299 2.81 4.85 -9.05
N LEU A 300 2.58 5.19 -10.32
CA LEU A 300 2.82 6.54 -10.85
C LEU A 300 1.83 7.59 -10.30
N LEU A 301 0.56 7.22 -10.13
CA LEU A 301 -0.51 8.16 -9.76
C LEU A 301 -0.31 8.89 -8.42
N PRO A 302 0.08 8.22 -7.31
CA PRO A 302 0.20 8.87 -6.01
C PRO A 302 1.46 9.71 -5.87
N TRP A 303 2.56 9.34 -6.56
CA TRP A 303 3.89 9.85 -6.25
C TRP A 303 4.57 10.52 -7.43
N GLN A 304 4.76 11.84 -7.32
CA GLN A 304 5.34 12.70 -8.36
C GLN A 304 6.80 12.41 -8.71
N PHE A 305 7.52 11.63 -7.89
CA PHE A 305 8.93 11.28 -8.11
C PHE A 305 9.11 9.82 -8.55
N SER A 306 8.01 9.11 -8.75
CA SER A 306 7.98 7.70 -9.16
C SER A 306 8.75 7.44 -10.46
N GLN A 307 8.82 8.39 -11.39
CA GLN A 307 9.60 8.25 -12.62
C GLN A 307 11.09 7.99 -12.36
N PHE A 308 11.68 8.54 -11.29
CA PHE A 308 13.08 8.31 -10.96
C PHE A 308 13.34 6.89 -10.47
N THR A 309 12.39 6.34 -9.70
CA THR A 309 12.44 4.95 -9.25
C THR A 309 12.30 3.99 -10.44
N LEU A 310 11.35 4.24 -11.34
CA LEU A 310 11.19 3.40 -12.54
C LEU A 310 12.40 3.50 -13.47
N LEU A 311 12.96 4.70 -13.67
CA LEU A 311 14.19 4.87 -14.44
C LEU A 311 15.34 4.05 -13.86
N THR A 312 15.49 4.05 -12.53
CA THR A 312 16.51 3.25 -11.84
C THR A 312 16.28 1.75 -12.03
N GLN A 313 15.04 1.28 -11.90
CA GLN A 313 14.67 -0.12 -12.12
C GLN A 313 14.96 -0.55 -13.56
N VAL A 314 14.59 0.27 -14.55
CA VAL A 314 14.83 0.00 -15.97
C VAL A 314 16.33 -0.02 -16.25
N SER A 315 17.08 0.97 -15.78
CA SER A 315 18.53 1.06 -15.96
C SER A 315 19.25 -0.16 -15.37
N GLY A 316 18.89 -0.57 -14.14
CA GLY A 316 19.45 -1.76 -13.50
C GLY A 316 19.18 -3.04 -14.29
N ASN A 317 17.96 -3.21 -14.81
CA ASN A 317 17.62 -4.36 -15.63
C ASN A 317 18.40 -4.40 -16.96
N TYR A 318 18.56 -3.25 -17.63
CA TYR A 318 19.35 -3.17 -18.87
C TYR A 318 20.82 -3.53 -18.64
N VAL A 319 21.44 -2.98 -17.59
CA VAL A 319 22.81 -3.30 -17.21
C VAL A 319 22.95 -4.82 -16.99
N CYS A 320 22.06 -5.43 -16.19
CA CYS A 320 22.11 -6.87 -15.93
C CYS A 320 21.99 -7.73 -17.20
N VAL A 321 21.20 -7.29 -18.20
CA VAL A 321 21.05 -8.03 -19.47
C VAL A 321 22.30 -7.93 -20.35
N GLU A 322 23.01 -6.81 -20.32
CA GLU A 322 24.23 -6.62 -21.12
C GLU A 322 25.43 -7.46 -20.61
N TYR A 323 25.41 -7.81 -19.32
CA TYR A 323 26.46 -8.60 -18.67
C TYR A 323 26.24 -10.13 -18.68
N VAL A 324 25.15 -10.64 -19.28
CA VAL A 324 24.82 -12.08 -19.41
C VAL A 324 24.89 -12.53 -20.86
#